data_AF-A0A2M7WKT9-F1
#
_entry.id   AF-A0A2M7WKT9-F1
#
_cell.length_a   1.000
_cell.length_b   1.000
_cell.length_c   1.000
_cell.angle_alpha   90.00
_cell.angle_beta   90.00
_cell.angle_gamma   90.00
#
_symmetry.space_group_name_H-M   'P 1'
#
loop_
_entity.id
_entity.type
_entity.pdbx_description
1 polymer ?
#
loop_
_entity_poly.entity_id
_entity_poly.type
_entity_poly.pdbx_seq_one_letter_code
_entity_poly.pdbx_strand_id
1 'polypeptide(L)'
;MKSKVIALAVIISLILITELGFCFTRNSFRNQSTAFTLNDDLDYWIADYSLSMPNPSGLLKIDGYRLYTNLSNLVNKEENQFSNNSLNNFLLGGSGKLYGGYHFGSIVNRYIDKWKNTNSTDNSKFTDNDGNGAYDSRKRYLSSDVVDESESDAGFTFALASRRNNLDYGISYVLQNRHNSSEESSSADTTDTDLVTNLDNAVSHGEIRGNTEQDSRSHIVTAGGLYRYSDDISVGARLGLSIEHQEDIDNGHVDYTRDRSPSDPDLLDITFRNNQYEIGQKYGGTSFSGGLTLELQATSNIFSIFEITGYSGKMDDDGGSYRRDITETSYLSLGDDTTFTVVNGSVIGENSFDIKRKGITFYHRDIIDLPSELKLAFGISLSTSTYESTELLSPDSTSVESFDDGDNQPDDPDDYTRTVESSYSTKLMTTADSKVFSAPVGLEFYPVKKLAIRLGAKFSYIRSEYEITDILLSSSAPHEIIVRGDGSTSESLLENPYDPYVSTSQHIKSGSSYTNYYYGAGWHVTENLSLDFMGFAKLTDLSDWKLSAVFK
;
A
#
# COMPACT_ATOMS: atom_id res chain seq x y z
N MET A 1 -2.48 -5.94 -21.23
CA MET A 1 -2.00 -4.55 -20.96
C MET A 1 -2.97 -3.76 -20.08
N LYS A 2 -4.24 -3.55 -20.45
CA LYS A 2 -5.16 -2.72 -19.64
C LYS A 2 -5.41 -3.22 -18.19
N SER A 3 -5.41 -4.53 -17.93
CA SER A 3 -5.54 -5.08 -16.56
C SER A 3 -4.27 -4.91 -15.73
N LYS A 4 -3.08 -5.01 -16.34
CA LYS A 4 -1.78 -4.82 -15.67
C LYS A 4 -1.54 -3.35 -15.27
N VAL A 5 -2.04 -2.41 -16.07
CA VAL A 5 -2.01 -0.97 -15.73
C VAL A 5 -2.92 -0.66 -14.54
N ILE A 6 -4.02 -1.40 -14.35
CA ILE A 6 -4.89 -1.27 -13.17
C ILE A 6 -4.20 -1.87 -11.94
N ALA A 7 -3.57 -3.05 -12.05
CA ALA A 7 -2.81 -3.65 -10.94
C ALA A 7 -1.64 -2.77 -10.50
N LEU A 8 -0.86 -2.22 -11.44
CA LEU A 8 0.25 -1.30 -11.14
C LEU A 8 -0.25 0.04 -10.55
N ALA A 9 -1.38 0.57 -11.03
CA ALA A 9 -1.98 1.76 -10.44
C ALA A 9 -2.54 1.50 -9.02
N VAL A 10 -3.03 0.29 -8.74
CA VAL A 10 -3.46 -0.14 -7.40
C VAL A 10 -2.25 -0.30 -6.48
N ILE A 11 -1.16 -0.91 -6.95
CA ILE A 11 0.11 -1.04 -6.22
C ILE A 11 0.73 0.33 -5.95
N ILE A 12 0.78 1.24 -6.92
CA ILE A 12 1.27 2.61 -6.73
C ILE A 12 0.35 3.42 -5.80
N SER A 13 -0.98 3.19 -5.84
CA SER A 13 -1.92 3.78 -4.88
C SER A 13 -1.72 3.23 -3.47
N LEU A 14 -1.41 1.93 -3.32
CA LEU A 14 -1.03 1.28 -2.06
C LEU A 14 0.31 1.83 -1.54
N ILE A 15 1.28 2.08 -2.43
CA ILE A 15 2.57 2.71 -2.11
C ILE A 15 2.37 4.17 -1.68
N LEU A 16 1.48 4.93 -2.32
CA LEU A 16 1.12 6.30 -1.91
C LEU A 16 0.40 6.36 -0.55
N ILE A 17 -0.16 5.23 -0.08
CA ILE A 17 -0.81 5.09 1.23
C ILE A 17 0.19 4.69 2.34
N THR A 18 1.46 4.39 2.02
CA THR A 18 2.46 3.93 3.01
C THR A 18 2.82 4.96 4.10
N GLU A 19 2.39 6.22 4.02
CA GLU A 19 2.43 7.16 5.15
C GLU A 19 1.34 6.90 6.23
N LEU A 20 0.45 5.90 6.10
CA LEU A 20 -0.71 5.72 7.02
C LEU A 20 -0.79 4.42 7.82
N GLY A 21 0.07 3.43 7.59
CA GLY A 21 -0.11 2.10 8.21
C GLY A 21 0.52 1.89 9.59
N PHE A 22 0.51 2.84 10.53
CA PHE A 22 0.76 2.41 11.91
C PHE A 22 -0.43 1.55 12.35
N CYS A 23 -0.19 0.28 12.68
CA CYS A 23 -1.26 -0.55 13.25
C CYS A 23 -1.78 -0.01 14.60
N PHE A 24 -1.04 0.91 15.23
CA PHE A 24 -1.50 1.72 16.35
C PHE A 24 -1.67 3.20 15.99
N THR A 25 -2.79 3.79 16.39
CA THR A 25 -3.00 5.23 16.21
C THR A 25 -2.06 6.01 17.13
N ARG A 26 -1.16 6.83 16.57
CA ARG A 26 -0.26 7.69 17.37
C ARG A 26 -0.97 8.81 18.15
N ASN A 27 -2.27 9.00 17.92
CA ASN A 27 -3.07 10.07 18.52
C ASN A 27 -4.03 9.52 19.59
N SER A 28 -4.16 10.22 20.72
CA SER A 28 -5.11 9.92 21.78
C SER A 28 -6.58 10.12 21.34
N PHE A 29 -7.55 9.52 22.04
CA PHE A 29 -8.97 9.72 21.76
C PHE A 29 -9.38 11.16 22.02
N ARG A 30 -8.80 11.80 23.04
CA ARG A 30 -8.97 13.24 23.27
C ARG A 30 -8.57 14.02 22.04
N ASN A 31 -7.45 13.66 21.44
CA ASN A 31 -6.97 14.32 20.24
C ASN A 31 -7.83 14.08 19.01
N GLN A 32 -8.16 12.82 18.74
CA GLN A 32 -8.97 12.45 17.60
C GLN A 32 -10.39 13.04 17.70
N SER A 33 -11.03 12.97 18.87
CA SER A 33 -12.38 13.50 19.10
C SER A 33 -12.48 15.03 19.00
N THR A 34 -11.36 15.73 19.10
CA THR A 34 -11.27 17.19 19.00
C THR A 34 -10.65 17.61 17.66
N ALA A 35 -10.76 16.76 16.64
CA ALA A 35 -10.25 17.01 15.29
C ALA A 35 -8.75 17.37 15.27
N PHE A 36 -7.94 16.68 16.08
CA PHE A 36 -6.48 16.85 16.13
C PHE A 36 -6.04 18.19 16.72
N THR A 37 -6.84 18.79 17.61
CA THR A 37 -6.54 20.10 18.22
C THR A 37 -6.20 20.07 19.70
N LEU A 38 -6.72 19.14 20.49
CA LEU A 38 -6.37 19.04 21.92
C LEU A 38 -5.49 17.82 22.17
N ASN A 39 -4.31 18.02 22.75
CA ASN A 39 -3.38 16.93 23.08
C ASN A 39 -3.72 16.30 24.44
N ASP A 40 -3.34 15.03 24.61
CA ASP A 40 -3.18 14.32 25.88
C ASP A 40 -1.72 13.86 26.06
N ASP A 41 -1.42 13.20 27.18
CA ASP A 41 -0.06 12.80 27.59
C ASP A 41 0.69 11.98 26.52
N LEU A 42 -0.02 11.08 25.84
CA LEU A 42 0.50 10.27 24.74
C LEU A 42 0.97 11.15 23.55
N ASP A 43 0.17 12.16 23.22
CA ASP A 43 0.38 13.00 22.04
C ASP A 43 1.61 13.90 22.20
N TYR A 44 2.03 14.18 23.43
CA TYR A 44 3.20 15.04 23.64
C TYR A 44 4.49 14.43 23.12
N TRP A 45 4.62 13.10 23.13
CA TRP A 45 5.90 12.45 22.80
C TRP A 45 5.87 11.48 21.62
N ILE A 46 4.70 10.95 21.24
CA ILE A 46 4.56 10.03 20.10
C ILE A 46 3.97 10.72 18.88
N ALA A 47 2.95 11.55 19.10
CA ALA A 47 2.25 12.23 18.03
C ALA A 47 3.06 13.43 17.55
N ASP A 48 3.29 13.48 16.25
CA ASP A 48 3.54 14.73 15.56
C ASP A 48 2.56 14.78 14.39
N TYR A 49 1.80 15.87 14.33
CA TYR A 49 0.79 16.13 13.32
C TYR A 49 1.34 16.20 11.89
N SER A 50 2.67 16.27 11.72
CA SER A 50 3.26 16.71 10.47
C SER A 50 4.48 15.94 9.96
N LEU A 51 5.15 15.11 10.77
CA LEU A 51 6.39 14.43 10.37
C LEU A 51 6.46 12.93 10.64
N SER A 52 5.44 12.33 11.26
CA SER A 52 5.55 10.94 11.76
C SER A 52 6.81 10.72 12.62
N MET A 53 7.31 11.79 13.27
CA MET A 53 8.47 11.77 14.16
C MET A 53 8.02 11.91 15.60
N PRO A 54 8.46 11.05 16.53
CA PRO A 54 8.20 11.26 17.94
C PRO A 54 8.84 12.57 18.44
N ASN A 55 8.22 13.21 19.44
CA ASN A 55 8.74 14.41 20.09
C ASN A 55 9.31 14.08 21.48
N PRO A 56 10.56 13.60 21.60
CA PRO A 56 11.06 13.07 22.86
C PRO A 56 11.05 14.11 23.99
N SER A 57 11.34 15.40 23.73
CA SER A 57 11.31 16.45 24.76
C SER A 57 9.91 16.67 25.35
N GLY A 58 8.85 16.30 24.62
CA GLY A 58 7.48 16.33 25.12
C GLY A 58 7.21 15.37 26.27
N LEU A 59 8.04 14.35 26.51
CA LEU A 59 7.96 13.51 27.71
C LEU A 59 8.04 14.32 29.02
N LEU A 60 8.70 15.47 28.99
CA LEU A 60 8.85 16.35 30.16
C LEU A 60 7.56 17.12 30.49
N LYS A 61 6.57 17.11 29.58
CA LYS A 61 5.23 17.66 29.80
C LYS A 61 4.30 16.67 30.51
N ILE A 62 4.70 15.40 30.63
CA ILE A 62 3.91 14.35 31.27
C ILE A 62 4.22 14.30 32.77
N ASP A 63 3.19 14.48 33.58
CA ASP A 63 3.29 14.39 35.03
C ASP A 63 2.93 13.00 35.55
N GLY A 64 3.90 12.32 36.17
CA GLY A 64 3.69 11.00 36.80
C GLY A 64 4.12 9.84 35.92
N TYR A 65 3.47 8.69 36.11
CA TYR A 65 3.71 7.48 35.33
C TYR A 65 2.48 7.18 34.48
N ARG A 66 2.67 6.68 33.26
CA ARG A 66 1.60 6.27 32.37
C ARG A 66 1.79 4.81 32.00
N LEU A 67 0.69 4.09 31.92
CA LEU A 67 0.62 2.75 31.34
C LEU A 67 -0.23 2.84 30.08
N TYR A 68 0.34 2.45 28.96
CA TYR A 68 -0.31 2.33 27.67
C TYR A 68 -0.51 0.85 27.35
N THR A 69 -1.73 0.45 27.01
CA THR A 69 -2.09 -0.93 26.67
C THR A 69 -2.94 -0.97 25.39
N ASN A 70 -3.38 -2.14 24.93
CA ASN A 70 -4.41 -2.25 23.89
C ASN A 70 -5.66 -1.42 24.22
N LEU A 71 -5.99 -1.33 25.51
CA LEU A 71 -7.10 -0.51 25.98
C LEU A 71 -6.77 0.97 25.93
N SER A 72 -5.58 1.45 25.59
CA SER A 72 -5.22 2.88 25.67
C SER A 72 -5.42 3.62 24.34
N ASN A 73 -6.32 3.14 23.48
CA ASN A 73 -6.59 3.74 22.17
C ASN A 73 -5.32 3.79 21.29
N LEU A 74 -4.75 2.62 21.06
CA LEU A 74 -3.55 2.50 20.24
C LEU A 74 -3.72 1.33 19.28
N VAL A 75 -4.93 1.14 18.77
CA VAL A 75 -5.20 0.07 17.82
C VAL A 75 -6.11 0.61 16.72
N ASN A 76 -5.90 0.14 15.49
CA ASN A 76 -6.59 0.59 14.28
C ASN A 76 -8.10 0.80 14.50
N LYS A 77 -8.63 1.84 13.85
CA LYS A 77 -9.99 2.36 13.95
C LYS A 77 -11.07 1.36 13.50
N GLU A 78 -10.70 0.21 12.98
CA GLU A 78 -11.62 -0.82 12.51
C GLU A 78 -11.79 -1.96 13.52
N GLU A 79 -11.10 -1.90 14.68
CA GLU A 79 -11.42 -2.80 15.79
C GLU A 79 -12.83 -2.53 16.32
N ASN A 80 -13.67 -3.54 16.19
CA ASN A 80 -14.97 -3.59 16.81
C ASN A 80 -14.81 -4.23 18.20
N GLN A 81 -14.51 -3.42 19.22
CA GLN A 81 -14.22 -3.89 20.59
C GLN A 81 -15.34 -4.71 21.24
N PHE A 82 -16.57 -4.58 20.75
CA PHE A 82 -17.75 -5.32 21.22
C PHE A 82 -18.35 -6.25 20.15
N SER A 83 -17.55 -6.71 19.19
CA SER A 83 -17.98 -7.69 18.19
C SER A 83 -17.05 -8.91 18.15
N ASN A 84 -17.44 -9.93 17.39
CA ASN A 84 -16.59 -11.09 17.11
C ASN A 84 -15.43 -10.79 16.13
N ASN A 85 -15.34 -9.55 15.63
CA ASN A 85 -14.26 -9.07 14.77
C ASN A 85 -13.27 -8.24 15.59
N SER A 86 -12.46 -8.91 16.40
CA SER A 86 -11.34 -8.28 17.10
C SER A 86 -10.07 -8.45 16.26
N LEU A 87 -9.43 -7.35 15.88
CA LEU A 87 -8.10 -7.42 15.27
C LEU A 87 -7.11 -7.99 16.31
N ASN A 88 -6.16 -8.84 15.88
CA ASN A 88 -5.19 -9.45 16.81
C ASN A 88 -4.04 -8.49 17.13
N ASN A 89 -4.38 -7.37 17.78
CA ASN A 89 -3.39 -6.39 18.20
C ASN A 89 -2.87 -6.66 19.61
N PHE A 90 -1.60 -6.34 19.81
CA PHE A 90 -0.93 -6.30 21.09
C PHE A 90 -0.18 -4.97 21.19
N LEU A 91 -0.36 -4.28 22.29
CA LEU A 91 0.32 -3.06 22.63
C LEU A 91 0.54 -2.98 24.13
N LEU A 92 1.78 -2.68 24.49
CA LEU A 92 2.17 -2.44 25.86
C LEU A 92 3.25 -1.37 25.89
N GLY A 93 3.11 -0.42 26.79
CA GLY A 93 4.09 0.62 26.99
C GLY A 93 3.83 1.45 28.22
N GLY A 94 4.68 2.44 28.42
CA GLY A 94 4.51 3.42 29.47
C GLY A 94 5.46 4.58 29.33
N SER A 95 5.21 5.61 30.11
CA SER A 95 6.12 6.76 30.21
C SER A 95 6.19 7.27 31.65
N GLY A 96 7.31 7.82 32.06
CA GLY A 96 7.42 8.45 33.36
C GLY A 96 8.82 8.90 33.75
N LYS A 97 8.94 9.34 35.00
CA LYS A 97 10.17 9.88 35.56
C LYS A 97 11.14 8.75 35.94
N LEU A 98 12.40 8.90 35.53
CA LEU A 98 13.54 8.11 35.96
C LEU A 98 14.38 8.90 36.99
N TYR A 99 15.29 8.20 37.66
CA TYR A 99 16.25 8.83 38.56
C TYR A 99 17.13 9.85 37.83
N GLY A 100 17.51 10.93 38.51
CA GLY A 100 18.42 11.95 37.97
C GLY A 100 17.79 12.97 37.02
N GLY A 101 16.46 13.14 37.03
CA GLY A 101 15.78 14.15 36.21
C GLY A 101 15.61 13.75 34.74
N TYR A 102 15.73 12.46 34.45
CA TYR A 102 15.41 11.88 33.14
C TYR A 102 13.96 11.44 33.09
N HIS A 103 13.36 11.47 31.91
CA HIS A 103 12.06 10.88 31.61
C HIS A 103 12.23 9.83 30.53
N PHE A 104 11.54 8.70 30.65
CA PHE A 104 11.58 7.61 29.69
C PHE A 104 10.18 7.28 29.22
N GLY A 105 10.05 6.97 27.93
CA GLY A 105 8.84 6.42 27.33
C GLY A 105 9.19 5.23 26.46
N SER A 106 8.35 4.20 26.46
CA SER A 106 8.49 3.08 25.53
C SER A 106 7.17 2.42 25.25
N ILE A 107 6.97 2.00 24.00
CA ILE A 107 5.81 1.24 23.52
C ILE A 107 6.31 0.13 22.61
N VAL A 108 5.78 -1.08 22.81
CA VAL A 108 5.87 -2.20 21.89
C VAL A 108 4.48 -2.43 21.32
N ASN A 109 4.39 -2.64 20.02
CA ASN A 109 3.15 -2.97 19.33
C ASN A 109 3.34 -4.15 18.39
N ARG A 110 2.29 -4.93 18.19
CA ARG A 110 2.21 -5.98 17.19
C ARG A 110 0.78 -6.12 16.70
N TYR A 111 0.63 -6.35 15.41
CA TYR A 111 -0.61 -6.53 14.69
C TYR A 111 -0.44 -7.72 13.76
N ILE A 112 -1.49 -8.55 13.69
CA ILE A 112 -1.63 -9.58 12.67
C ILE A 112 -3.09 -9.60 12.27
N ASP A 113 -3.36 -9.46 10.99
CA ASP A 113 -4.67 -9.71 10.42
C ASP A 113 -4.54 -10.70 9.27
N LYS A 114 -5.51 -11.61 9.18
CA LYS A 114 -5.57 -12.67 8.18
C LYS A 114 -7.00 -12.82 7.74
N TRP A 115 -7.23 -12.70 6.45
CA TRP A 115 -8.55 -12.93 5.89
C TRP A 115 -8.45 -13.76 4.62
N LYS A 116 -9.54 -14.49 4.38
CA LYS A 116 -9.72 -15.35 3.23
C LYS A 116 -10.98 -14.92 2.52
N ASN A 117 -10.84 -14.49 1.28
CA ASN A 117 -11.96 -14.22 0.39
C ASN A 117 -12.13 -15.39 -0.57
N THR A 118 -13.36 -15.86 -0.72
CA THR A 118 -13.70 -16.93 -1.67
C THR A 118 -14.91 -16.49 -2.45
N ASN A 119 -14.74 -16.35 -3.76
CA ASN A 119 -15.79 -15.99 -4.69
C ASN A 119 -15.97 -17.13 -5.69
N SER A 120 -17.22 -17.48 -5.98
CA SER A 120 -17.54 -18.45 -7.01
C SER A 120 -18.62 -17.89 -7.92
N THR A 121 -18.43 -17.99 -9.23
CA THR A 121 -19.40 -17.54 -10.23
C THR A 121 -19.83 -18.73 -11.09
N ASP A 122 -21.13 -18.87 -11.31
CA ASP A 122 -21.69 -19.76 -12.34
C ASP A 122 -22.68 -18.94 -13.16
N ASN A 123 -22.31 -18.65 -14.40
CA ASN A 123 -23.12 -17.85 -15.31
C ASN A 123 -23.30 -18.57 -16.64
N SER A 124 -24.49 -18.44 -17.23
CA SER A 124 -24.80 -18.99 -18.55
C SER A 124 -25.42 -17.90 -19.42
N LYS A 125 -24.85 -17.70 -20.61
CA LYS A 125 -25.40 -16.84 -21.64
C LYS A 125 -26.00 -17.71 -22.75
N PHE A 126 -27.27 -17.49 -23.05
CA PHE A 126 -27.99 -18.16 -24.13
C PHE A 126 -28.12 -17.22 -25.33
N THR A 127 -27.96 -17.75 -26.54
CA THR A 127 -28.05 -16.98 -27.80
C THR A 127 -28.99 -17.69 -28.77
N ASP A 128 -29.94 -16.93 -29.33
CA ASP A 128 -30.79 -17.31 -30.46
C ASP A 128 -30.20 -16.63 -31.70
N ASN A 129 -29.61 -17.42 -32.60
CA ASN A 129 -28.91 -16.95 -33.78
C ASN A 129 -29.83 -16.82 -35.01
N ASP A 130 -30.91 -17.60 -35.07
CA ASP A 130 -31.84 -17.60 -36.21
C ASP A 130 -33.13 -16.80 -35.98
N GLY A 131 -33.34 -16.32 -34.75
CA GLY A 131 -34.48 -15.50 -34.35
C GLY A 131 -35.79 -16.27 -34.29
N ASN A 132 -35.75 -17.60 -34.21
CA ASN A 132 -36.95 -18.44 -34.19
C ASN A 132 -37.64 -18.47 -32.81
N GLY A 133 -37.04 -17.86 -31.78
CA GLY A 133 -37.55 -17.80 -30.41
C GLY A 133 -37.09 -18.95 -29.51
N ALA A 134 -36.23 -19.84 -30.00
CA ALA A 134 -35.51 -20.85 -29.24
C ALA A 134 -34.01 -20.52 -29.23
N TYR A 135 -33.32 -20.90 -28.16
CA TYR A 135 -31.88 -20.67 -28.06
C TYR A 135 -31.11 -21.76 -28.81
N ASP A 136 -30.16 -21.34 -29.65
CA ASP A 136 -29.30 -22.22 -30.45
C ASP A 136 -27.99 -22.55 -29.75
N SER A 137 -27.48 -21.66 -28.88
CA SER A 137 -26.22 -21.90 -28.17
C SER A 137 -26.24 -21.42 -26.73
N ARG A 138 -25.39 -22.05 -25.91
CA ARG A 138 -25.15 -21.67 -24.52
C ARG A 138 -23.65 -21.58 -24.26
N LYS A 139 -23.20 -20.41 -23.82
CA LYS A 139 -21.88 -20.22 -23.23
C LYS A 139 -21.99 -20.21 -21.71
N ARG A 140 -21.45 -21.23 -21.04
CA ARG A 140 -21.33 -21.31 -19.58
C ARG A 140 -19.95 -20.86 -19.14
N TYR A 141 -19.89 -20.10 -18.06
CA TYR A 141 -18.67 -19.65 -17.40
C TYR A 141 -18.76 -20.01 -15.91
N LEU A 142 -17.81 -20.83 -15.46
CA LEU A 142 -17.62 -21.19 -14.07
C LEU A 142 -16.30 -20.58 -13.61
N SER A 143 -16.29 -19.88 -12.48
CA SER A 143 -15.03 -19.43 -11.88
C SER A 143 -15.03 -19.63 -10.37
N SER A 144 -13.84 -19.86 -9.82
CA SER A 144 -13.58 -19.89 -8.39
C SER A 144 -12.31 -19.10 -8.12
N ASP A 145 -12.42 -18.08 -7.30
CA ASP A 145 -11.32 -17.21 -6.89
C ASP A 145 -11.15 -17.31 -5.37
N VAL A 146 -9.95 -17.62 -4.94
CA VAL A 146 -9.54 -17.68 -3.54
C VAL A 146 -8.37 -16.73 -3.35
N VAL A 147 -8.53 -15.78 -2.43
CA VAL A 147 -7.48 -14.85 -2.05
C VAL A 147 -7.26 -14.98 -0.55
N ASP A 148 -6.08 -15.42 -0.16
CA ASP A 148 -5.63 -15.51 1.22
C ASP A 148 -4.64 -14.38 1.49
N GLU A 149 -5.03 -13.40 2.30
CA GLU A 149 -4.23 -12.22 2.62
C GLU A 149 -3.82 -12.23 4.10
N SER A 150 -2.59 -11.79 4.36
CA SER A 150 -2.03 -11.64 5.69
C SER A 150 -1.27 -10.33 5.79
N GLU A 151 -1.66 -9.50 6.74
CA GLU A 151 -0.94 -8.29 7.12
C GLU A 151 -0.38 -8.47 8.53
N SER A 152 0.88 -8.10 8.73
CA SER A 152 1.44 -7.99 10.06
C SER A 152 2.35 -6.78 10.22
N ASP A 153 2.26 -6.13 11.37
CA ASP A 153 3.11 -5.01 11.74
C ASP A 153 3.64 -5.27 13.15
N ALA A 154 4.95 -5.14 13.35
CA ALA A 154 5.57 -5.15 14.66
C ALA A 154 6.42 -3.90 14.82
N GLY A 155 6.20 -3.19 15.91
CA GLY A 155 6.90 -1.95 16.18
C GLY A 155 7.40 -1.84 17.61
N PHE A 156 8.41 -1.00 17.75
CA PHE A 156 8.96 -0.62 19.03
C PHE A 156 9.36 0.85 18.99
N THR A 157 8.86 1.61 19.94
CA THR A 157 9.23 3.00 20.16
C THR A 157 9.86 3.14 21.54
N PHE A 158 10.94 3.91 21.65
CA PHE A 158 11.38 4.43 22.93
C PHE A 158 11.86 5.88 22.81
N ALA A 159 11.82 6.60 23.93
CA ALA A 159 12.28 7.96 24.03
C ALA A 159 12.91 8.19 25.41
N LEU A 160 13.94 9.03 25.44
CA LEU A 160 14.59 9.51 26.64
C LEU A 160 14.69 11.03 26.56
N ALA A 161 14.31 11.71 27.63
CA ALA A 161 14.36 13.15 27.72
C ALA A 161 14.92 13.63 29.06
N SER A 162 15.46 14.84 29.08
CA SER A 162 15.88 15.51 30.31
C SER A 162 15.83 17.02 30.13
N ARG A 163 15.91 17.71 31.26
CA ARG A 163 15.88 19.17 31.33
C ARG A 163 17.19 19.68 31.90
N ARG A 164 17.80 20.64 31.22
CA ARG A 164 18.95 21.41 31.73
C ARG A 164 18.65 22.89 31.62
N ASN A 165 18.51 23.56 32.77
CA ASN A 165 18.09 24.96 32.83
C ASN A 165 16.75 25.16 32.09
N ASN A 166 16.75 26.02 31.07
CA ASN A 166 15.60 26.34 30.24
C ASN A 166 15.47 25.44 29.01
N LEU A 167 16.36 24.46 28.81
CA LEU A 167 16.32 23.56 27.67
C LEU A 167 15.75 22.20 28.07
N ASP A 168 14.64 21.85 27.45
CA ASP A 168 14.08 20.50 27.43
C ASP A 168 14.63 19.80 26.19
N TYR A 169 15.22 18.61 26.33
CA TYR A 169 15.82 17.90 25.21
C TYR A 169 15.58 16.40 25.30
N GLY A 170 15.66 15.71 24.17
CA GLY A 170 15.54 14.27 24.16
C GLY A 170 15.90 13.63 22.83
N ILE A 171 15.96 12.30 22.87
CA ILE A 171 16.18 11.41 21.74
C ILE A 171 15.10 10.33 21.76
N SER A 172 14.65 9.91 20.59
CA SER A 172 13.77 8.77 20.40
C SER A 172 14.25 7.88 19.26
N TYR A 173 13.78 6.65 19.31
CA TYR A 173 13.99 5.66 18.26
C TYR A 173 12.70 4.89 18.05
N VAL A 174 12.37 4.65 16.78
CA VAL A 174 11.26 3.82 16.33
C VAL A 174 11.82 2.75 15.40
N LEU A 175 11.47 1.50 15.68
CA LEU A 175 11.58 0.38 14.75
C LEU A 175 10.17 0.03 14.30
N GLN A 176 10.01 -0.21 13.00
CA GLN A 176 8.80 -0.78 12.43
C GLN A 176 9.19 -1.87 11.44
N ASN A 177 8.53 -3.02 11.55
CA ASN A 177 8.62 -4.10 10.58
C ASN A 177 7.19 -4.37 10.11
N ARG A 178 6.95 -4.33 8.81
CA ARG A 178 5.67 -4.75 8.22
C ARG A 178 5.94 -5.88 7.23
N HIS A 179 5.07 -6.87 7.27
CA HIS A 179 5.03 -7.96 6.31
C HIS A 179 3.60 -8.09 5.79
N ASN A 180 3.44 -7.96 4.49
CA ASN A 180 2.20 -8.21 3.77
C ASN A 180 2.41 -9.43 2.86
N SER A 181 1.47 -10.35 2.85
CA SER A 181 1.42 -11.45 1.88
C SER A 181 0.02 -11.61 1.33
N SER A 182 -0.07 -11.97 0.05
CA SER A 182 -1.31 -12.28 -0.64
C SER A 182 -1.07 -13.49 -1.54
N GLU A 183 -1.75 -14.60 -1.24
CA GLU A 183 -1.79 -15.77 -2.09
C GLU A 183 -3.11 -15.78 -2.85
N GLU A 184 -3.03 -15.76 -4.18
CA GLU A 184 -4.19 -15.83 -5.06
C GLU A 184 -4.23 -17.16 -5.80
N SER A 185 -5.40 -17.78 -5.82
CA SER A 185 -5.70 -18.93 -6.67
C SER A 185 -7.04 -18.71 -7.36
N SER A 186 -7.01 -18.63 -8.68
CA SER A 186 -8.20 -18.50 -9.52
C SER A 186 -8.28 -19.66 -10.49
N SER A 187 -9.48 -20.17 -10.72
CA SER A 187 -9.76 -21.12 -11.79
C SER A 187 -10.99 -20.68 -12.57
N ALA A 188 -10.98 -20.88 -13.88
CA ALA A 188 -12.09 -20.53 -14.74
C ALA A 188 -12.29 -21.58 -15.84
N ASP A 189 -13.50 -22.13 -15.91
CA ASP A 189 -13.95 -22.98 -16.99
C ASP A 189 -14.93 -22.22 -17.89
N THR A 190 -14.77 -22.39 -19.19
CA THR A 190 -15.74 -21.94 -20.18
C THR A 190 -16.14 -23.12 -21.05
N THR A 191 -17.44 -23.31 -21.23
CA THR A 191 -18.01 -24.30 -22.15
C THR A 191 -18.95 -23.59 -23.11
N ASP A 192 -18.76 -23.79 -24.41
CA ASP A 192 -19.67 -23.35 -25.47
C ASP A 192 -20.39 -24.57 -26.04
N THR A 193 -21.70 -24.64 -25.84
CA THR A 193 -22.54 -25.77 -26.25
C THR A 193 -23.51 -25.33 -27.35
N ASP A 194 -23.58 -26.07 -28.45
CA ASP A 194 -24.68 -26.01 -29.41
C ASP A 194 -25.88 -26.75 -28.81
N LEU A 195 -26.99 -26.04 -28.61
CA LEU A 195 -28.20 -26.58 -27.99
C LEU A 195 -29.07 -27.36 -28.97
N VAL A 196 -28.88 -27.20 -30.29
CA VAL A 196 -29.59 -27.94 -31.33
C VAL A 196 -28.99 -29.34 -31.46
N THR A 197 -27.66 -29.45 -31.47
CA THR A 197 -26.95 -30.73 -31.57
C THR A 197 -26.64 -31.34 -30.20
N ASN A 198 -26.68 -30.54 -29.13
CA ASN A 198 -26.25 -30.90 -27.77
C ASN A 198 -24.77 -31.36 -27.73
N LEU A 199 -23.94 -30.73 -28.57
CA LEU A 199 -22.50 -30.94 -28.64
C LEU A 199 -21.77 -29.69 -28.13
N ASP A 200 -20.65 -29.89 -27.46
CA ASP A 200 -19.76 -28.80 -27.06
C ASP A 200 -18.87 -28.41 -28.25
N ASN A 201 -18.92 -27.13 -28.61
CA ASN A 201 -18.12 -26.51 -29.67
C ASN A 201 -16.74 -26.09 -29.16
N ALA A 202 -16.63 -25.72 -27.88
CA ALA A 202 -15.34 -25.38 -27.29
C ALA A 202 -15.37 -25.52 -25.78
N VAL A 203 -14.28 -26.00 -25.21
CA VAL A 203 -14.02 -25.97 -23.77
C VAL A 203 -12.69 -25.29 -23.51
N SER A 204 -12.61 -24.52 -22.43
CA SER A 204 -11.34 -24.00 -21.95
C SER A 204 -11.29 -23.99 -20.44
N HIS A 205 -10.16 -24.39 -19.89
CA HIS A 205 -9.86 -24.32 -18.47
C HIS A 205 -8.63 -23.45 -18.26
N GLY A 206 -8.72 -22.47 -17.36
CA GLY A 206 -7.58 -21.68 -16.93
C GLY A 206 -7.41 -21.76 -15.42
N GLU A 207 -6.17 -21.85 -14.96
CA GLU A 207 -5.80 -21.77 -13.56
C GLU A 207 -4.71 -20.71 -13.39
N ILE A 208 -4.85 -19.86 -12.38
CA ILE A 208 -3.88 -18.85 -11.98
C ILE A 208 -3.55 -19.13 -10.52
N ARG A 209 -2.26 -19.18 -10.20
CA ARG A 209 -1.75 -19.20 -8.83
C ARG A 209 -0.69 -18.12 -8.72
N GLY A 210 -0.76 -17.28 -7.71
CA GLY A 210 0.23 -16.24 -7.47
C GLY A 210 0.45 -15.99 -6.00
N ASN A 211 1.62 -15.48 -5.66
CA ASN A 211 1.91 -14.97 -4.34
C ASN A 211 2.64 -13.64 -4.47
N THR A 212 2.18 -12.66 -3.71
CA THR A 212 2.89 -11.39 -3.52
C THR A 212 3.31 -11.30 -2.06
N GLU A 213 4.60 -11.06 -1.82
CA GLU A 213 5.17 -10.80 -0.50
C GLU A 213 5.84 -9.43 -0.49
N GLN A 214 5.57 -8.65 0.55
CA GLN A 214 6.17 -7.35 0.78
C GLN A 214 6.66 -7.28 2.22
N ASP A 215 7.97 -7.18 2.37
CA ASP A 215 8.64 -6.94 3.65
C ASP A 215 9.17 -5.52 3.68
N SER A 216 8.83 -4.77 4.72
CA SER A 216 9.38 -3.43 4.94
C SER A 216 9.87 -3.26 6.37
N ARG A 217 10.98 -2.54 6.49
CA ARG A 217 11.63 -2.24 7.76
C ARG A 217 12.05 -0.79 7.80
N SER A 218 11.64 -0.08 8.85
CA SER A 218 12.04 1.30 9.07
C SER A 218 12.67 1.51 10.45
N HIS A 219 13.72 2.31 10.46
CA HIS A 219 14.44 2.76 11.65
C HIS A 219 14.41 4.28 11.67
N ILE A 220 13.70 4.87 12.63
CA ILE A 220 13.58 6.32 12.76
C ILE A 220 14.26 6.75 14.04
N VAL A 221 15.31 7.56 13.94
CA VAL A 221 15.95 8.24 15.07
C VAL A 221 15.52 9.70 15.04
N THR A 222 15.06 10.23 16.16
CA THR A 222 14.74 11.66 16.29
C THR A 222 15.45 12.25 17.49
N ALA A 223 15.98 13.46 17.32
CA ALA A 223 16.51 14.26 18.41
C ALA A 223 15.87 15.65 18.36
N GLY A 224 15.59 16.22 19.53
CA GLY A 224 14.92 17.50 19.60
C GLY A 224 15.11 18.20 20.93
N GLY A 225 14.82 19.49 20.91
CA GLY A 225 14.76 20.29 22.12
C GLY A 225 13.79 21.44 22.02
N LEU A 226 13.34 21.91 23.18
CA LEU A 226 12.46 23.05 23.38
C LEU A 226 13.11 23.97 24.43
N TYR A 227 13.49 25.16 24.00
CA TYR A 227 14.09 26.18 24.85
C TYR A 227 13.03 27.16 25.34
N ARG A 228 12.88 27.27 26.66
CA ARG A 228 11.98 28.21 27.33
C ARG A 228 12.66 29.57 27.45
N TYR A 229 12.35 30.47 26.53
CA TYR A 229 12.92 31.81 26.52
C TYR A 229 12.38 32.65 27.68
N SER A 230 11.08 32.53 27.94
CA SER A 230 10.37 33.10 29.08
C SER A 230 9.26 32.13 29.53
N ASP A 231 8.48 32.53 30.53
CA ASP A 231 7.29 31.77 30.94
C ASP A 231 6.23 31.71 29.82
N ASP A 232 6.24 32.69 28.91
CA ASP A 232 5.25 32.83 27.84
C ASP A 232 5.76 32.37 26.46
N ILE A 233 7.06 32.17 26.27
CA ILE A 233 7.64 31.89 24.96
C ILE A 233 8.61 30.70 25.04
N SER A 234 8.36 29.69 24.21
CA SER A 234 9.30 28.59 23.99
C SER A 234 9.56 28.37 22.51
N VAL A 235 10.82 28.08 22.16
CA VAL A 235 11.25 27.81 20.78
C VAL A 235 11.91 26.44 20.73
N GLY A 236 11.45 25.59 19.83
CA GLY A 236 11.94 24.22 19.67
C GLY A 236 12.47 23.95 18.27
N ALA A 237 13.36 22.97 18.20
CA ALA A 237 13.88 22.43 16.96
C ALA A 237 14.00 20.90 17.08
N ARG A 238 13.73 20.20 15.97
CA ARG A 238 13.74 18.74 15.88
C ARG A 238 14.40 18.30 14.59
N LEU A 239 15.12 17.19 14.64
CA LEU A 239 15.78 16.54 13.51
C LEU A 239 15.55 15.03 13.57
N GLY A 240 15.29 14.44 12.41
CA GLY A 240 14.99 13.03 12.23
C GLY A 240 15.83 12.43 11.11
N LEU A 241 16.22 11.18 11.31
CA LEU A 241 16.80 10.31 10.30
C LEU A 241 15.96 9.04 10.27
N SER A 242 15.41 8.71 9.11
CA SER A 242 14.80 7.43 8.81
C SER A 242 15.71 6.63 7.90
N ILE A 243 15.88 5.34 8.18
CA ILE A 243 16.49 4.36 7.29
C ILE A 243 15.39 3.35 6.99
N GLU A 244 15.10 3.16 5.71
CA GLU A 244 14.03 2.30 5.23
C GLU A 244 14.62 1.25 4.30
N HIS A 245 14.14 0.03 4.42
CA HIS A 245 14.44 -1.08 3.53
C HIS A 245 13.13 -1.79 3.18
N GLN A 246 12.98 -2.15 1.91
CA GLN A 246 11.82 -2.86 1.43
C GLN A 246 12.25 -3.92 0.41
N GLU A 247 11.59 -5.07 0.50
CA GLU A 247 11.72 -6.20 -0.42
C GLU A 247 10.31 -6.60 -0.86
N ASP A 248 10.09 -6.55 -2.17
CA ASP A 248 8.84 -6.94 -2.82
C ASP A 248 9.12 -8.14 -3.73
N ILE A 249 8.32 -9.20 -3.60
CA ILE A 249 8.38 -10.40 -4.42
C ILE A 249 6.98 -10.64 -4.96
N ASP A 250 6.85 -10.74 -6.28
CA ASP A 250 5.61 -11.13 -6.96
C ASP A 250 5.92 -12.31 -7.87
N ASN A 251 5.31 -13.45 -7.57
CA ASN A 251 5.42 -14.65 -8.39
C ASN A 251 4.05 -15.13 -8.83
N GLY A 252 4.02 -15.81 -9.97
CA GLY A 252 2.79 -16.41 -10.43
C GLY A 252 2.98 -17.43 -11.52
N HIS A 253 1.95 -18.25 -11.66
CA HIS A 253 1.86 -19.39 -12.53
C HIS A 253 0.46 -19.41 -13.13
N VAL A 254 0.40 -19.46 -14.45
CA VAL A 254 -0.86 -19.50 -15.21
C VAL A 254 -0.83 -20.73 -16.11
N ASP A 255 -1.77 -21.63 -15.88
CA ASP A 255 -2.08 -22.73 -16.80
C ASP A 255 -3.35 -22.39 -17.57
N TYR A 256 -3.36 -22.73 -18.86
CA TYR A 256 -4.50 -22.55 -19.73
C TYR A 256 -4.57 -23.69 -20.72
N THR A 257 -5.76 -24.25 -20.86
CA THR A 257 -6.07 -25.28 -21.84
C THR A 257 -7.30 -24.85 -22.61
N ARG A 258 -7.31 -25.11 -23.91
CA ARG A 258 -8.46 -24.86 -24.78
C ARG A 258 -8.55 -25.95 -25.81
N ASP A 259 -9.72 -26.54 -25.92
CA ASP A 259 -10.11 -27.47 -26.97
C ASP A 259 -11.25 -26.82 -27.77
N ARG A 260 -11.06 -26.66 -29.09
CA ARG A 260 -12.03 -26.05 -30.01
C ARG A 260 -12.88 -27.08 -30.76
N SER A 261 -12.74 -28.35 -30.45
CA SER A 261 -13.50 -29.45 -31.06
C SER A 261 -13.72 -30.62 -30.10
N PRO A 262 -14.14 -30.38 -28.84
CA PRO A 262 -14.16 -31.44 -27.81
C PRO A 262 -15.16 -32.56 -28.08
N SER A 263 -16.12 -32.33 -28.98
CA SER A 263 -17.16 -33.30 -29.36
C SER A 263 -16.85 -34.05 -30.66
N ASP A 264 -15.79 -33.70 -31.37
CA ASP A 264 -15.39 -34.35 -32.62
C ASP A 264 -14.14 -35.21 -32.37
N PRO A 265 -14.27 -36.55 -32.23
CA PRO A 265 -13.13 -37.42 -31.97
C PRO A 265 -12.16 -37.52 -33.14
N ASP A 266 -12.57 -37.11 -34.35
CA ASP A 266 -11.76 -37.15 -35.56
C ASP A 266 -11.01 -35.83 -35.80
N LEU A 267 -11.23 -34.80 -34.97
CA LEU A 267 -10.56 -33.49 -35.08
C LEU A 267 -9.96 -33.06 -33.73
N LEU A 268 -8.63 -32.96 -33.69
CA LEU A 268 -7.89 -32.45 -32.56
C LEU A 268 -7.56 -30.97 -32.80
N ASP A 269 -8.06 -30.04 -31.98
CA ASP A 269 -7.66 -28.62 -31.96
C ASP A 269 -7.51 -28.19 -30.50
N ILE A 270 -6.34 -28.48 -29.93
CA ILE A 270 -6.06 -28.26 -28.51
C ILE A 270 -4.83 -27.37 -28.34
N THR A 271 -4.96 -26.33 -27.51
CA THR A 271 -3.86 -25.49 -27.07
C THR A 271 -3.68 -25.62 -25.56
N PHE A 272 -2.45 -25.89 -25.12
CA PHE A 272 -1.98 -25.80 -23.75
C PHE A 272 -1.04 -24.60 -23.63
N ARG A 273 -1.17 -23.79 -22.60
CA ARG A 273 -0.26 -22.68 -22.30
C ARG A 273 0.05 -22.68 -20.81
N ASN A 274 1.33 -22.68 -20.50
CA ASN A 274 1.89 -22.44 -19.19
C ASN A 274 2.65 -21.11 -19.20
N ASN A 275 2.52 -20.32 -18.16
CA ASN A 275 3.25 -19.05 -18.02
C ASN A 275 3.62 -18.85 -16.54
N GLN A 276 4.92 -18.83 -16.26
CA GLN A 276 5.48 -18.58 -14.94
C GLN A 276 6.19 -17.23 -14.92
N TYR A 277 6.09 -16.49 -13.83
CA TYR A 277 6.84 -15.26 -13.64
C TYR A 277 7.30 -15.10 -12.20
N GLU A 278 8.41 -14.40 -12.03
CA GLU A 278 8.97 -13.99 -10.75
C GLU A 278 9.55 -12.59 -10.92
N ILE A 279 9.11 -11.67 -10.09
CA ILE A 279 9.54 -10.28 -10.05
C ILE A 279 10.00 -10.01 -8.62
N GLY A 280 11.28 -9.72 -8.46
CA GLY A 280 11.86 -9.34 -7.18
C GLY A 280 12.36 -7.91 -7.26
N GLN A 281 12.05 -7.10 -6.26
CA GLN A 281 12.55 -5.74 -6.10
C GLN A 281 13.05 -5.54 -4.68
N LYS A 282 14.25 -4.97 -4.53
CA LYS A 282 14.80 -4.59 -3.23
C LYS A 282 15.24 -3.15 -3.31
N TYR A 283 14.81 -2.33 -2.37
CA TYR A 283 15.26 -0.95 -2.31
C TYR A 283 15.46 -0.49 -0.87
N GLY A 284 16.47 0.35 -0.71
CA GLY A 284 16.95 0.84 0.56
C GLY A 284 17.17 2.34 0.48
N GLY A 285 16.90 3.04 1.58
CA GLY A 285 16.95 4.49 1.53
C GLY A 285 17.12 5.16 2.86
N THR A 286 17.40 6.46 2.76
CA THR A 286 17.43 7.35 3.91
C THR A 286 16.52 8.53 3.67
N SER A 287 15.84 8.97 4.72
CA SER A 287 15.15 10.24 4.72
C SER A 287 15.51 11.08 5.92
N PHE A 288 15.66 12.37 5.68
CA PHE A 288 15.93 13.39 6.68
C PHE A 288 14.66 14.17 6.89
N SER A 289 14.39 14.49 8.14
CA SER A 289 13.22 15.25 8.54
C SER A 289 13.61 16.25 9.62
N GLY A 290 12.88 17.35 9.70
CA GLY A 290 13.20 18.38 10.67
C GLY A 290 12.10 19.40 10.81
N GLY A 291 12.13 20.12 11.92
CA GLY A 291 11.10 21.08 12.22
C GLY A 291 11.49 22.11 13.25
N LEU A 292 10.77 23.22 13.23
CA LEU A 292 10.83 24.28 14.21
C LEU A 292 9.44 24.45 14.83
N THR A 293 9.42 24.65 16.14
CA THR A 293 8.18 24.87 16.91
C THR A 293 8.32 26.19 17.68
N LEU A 294 7.27 26.99 17.72
CA LEU A 294 7.12 28.15 18.58
C LEU A 294 5.86 27.97 19.42
N GLU A 295 6.01 28.00 20.73
CA GLU A 295 4.92 27.97 21.70
C GLU A 295 4.81 29.35 22.35
N LEU A 296 3.61 29.94 22.30
CA LEU A 296 3.33 31.29 22.79
C LEU A 296 2.10 31.28 23.70
N GLN A 297 2.29 31.69 24.96
CA GLN A 297 1.19 32.06 25.85
C GLN A 297 0.78 33.50 25.54
N ALA A 298 -0.13 33.70 24.59
CA ALA A 298 -0.52 35.03 24.11
C ALA A 298 -1.27 35.85 25.17
N THR A 299 -2.08 35.17 26.00
CA THR A 299 -2.75 35.71 27.18
C THR A 299 -2.82 34.62 28.25
N SER A 300 -3.31 34.90 29.46
CA SER A 300 -3.52 33.86 30.48
C SER A 300 -4.41 32.69 30.04
N ASN A 301 -5.22 32.89 29.00
CA ASN A 301 -6.23 31.93 28.56
C ASN A 301 -6.01 31.45 27.12
N ILE A 302 -4.99 31.95 26.40
CA ILE A 302 -4.74 31.61 25.00
C ILE A 302 -3.31 31.11 24.87
N PHE A 303 -3.17 29.87 24.41
CA PHE A 303 -1.91 29.22 24.08
C PHE A 303 -1.86 28.89 22.59
N SER A 304 -0.86 29.41 21.90
CA SER A 304 -0.65 29.27 20.47
C SER A 304 0.57 28.40 20.19
N ILE A 305 0.45 27.51 19.20
CA ILE A 305 1.53 26.66 18.70
C ILE A 305 1.69 26.92 17.21
N PHE A 306 2.90 27.24 16.79
CA PHE A 306 3.29 27.34 15.38
C PHE A 306 4.37 26.31 15.09
N GLU A 307 4.19 25.52 14.05
CA GLU A 307 5.15 24.52 13.63
C GLU A 307 5.40 24.63 12.12
N ILE A 308 6.67 24.54 11.75
CA ILE A 308 7.07 24.29 10.37
C ILE A 308 7.92 23.04 10.36
N THR A 309 7.58 22.13 9.49
CA THR A 309 8.23 20.84 9.40
C THR A 309 8.46 20.45 7.96
N GLY A 310 9.51 19.70 7.69
CA GLY A 310 9.77 19.20 6.36
C GLY A 310 10.57 17.91 6.37
N TYR A 311 10.54 17.22 5.24
CA TYR A 311 11.29 16.00 5.01
C TYR A 311 11.83 15.95 3.58
N SER A 312 12.89 15.17 3.41
CA SER A 312 13.46 14.82 2.11
C SER A 312 14.04 13.42 2.22
N GLY A 313 13.69 12.54 1.30
CA GLY A 313 14.14 11.15 1.28
C GLY A 313 14.43 10.66 -0.11
N LYS A 314 15.33 9.67 -0.17
CA LYS A 314 15.65 8.91 -1.36
C LYS A 314 15.73 7.44 -0.99
N MET A 315 15.09 6.58 -1.77
CA MET A 315 15.33 5.14 -1.77
C MET A 315 15.92 4.79 -3.12
N ASP A 316 17.00 4.03 -3.08
CA ASP A 316 17.70 3.56 -4.25
C ASP A 316 17.53 2.05 -4.35
N ASP A 317 17.63 1.56 -5.58
CA ASP A 317 17.64 0.14 -5.85
C ASP A 317 18.83 -0.54 -5.15
N ASP A 318 18.52 -1.61 -4.41
CA ASP A 318 19.47 -2.55 -3.83
C ASP A 318 19.51 -3.87 -4.63
N GLY A 319 18.79 -3.93 -5.76
CA GLY A 319 18.79 -5.00 -6.75
C GLY A 319 17.40 -5.54 -7.03
N GLY A 320 17.08 -5.74 -8.30
CA GLY A 320 15.85 -6.39 -8.73
C GLY A 320 16.06 -7.37 -9.88
N SER A 321 15.17 -8.35 -9.96
CA SER A 321 15.17 -9.38 -11.00
C SER A 321 13.79 -9.52 -11.60
N TYR A 322 13.76 -9.71 -12.91
CA TYR A 322 12.55 -10.04 -13.65
C TYR A 322 12.79 -11.33 -14.40
N ARG A 323 11.92 -12.32 -14.21
CA ARG A 323 11.92 -13.55 -14.98
C ARG A 323 10.49 -13.89 -15.40
N ARG A 324 10.32 -14.32 -16.64
CA ARG A 324 9.07 -14.86 -17.15
C ARG A 324 9.34 -15.95 -18.16
N ASP A 325 8.78 -17.12 -17.92
CA ASP A 325 8.86 -18.28 -18.82
C ASP A 325 7.46 -18.61 -19.33
N ILE A 326 7.33 -18.89 -20.63
CA ILE A 326 6.06 -19.22 -21.29
C ILE A 326 6.29 -20.48 -22.11
N THR A 327 5.43 -21.48 -21.94
CA THR A 327 5.38 -22.62 -22.85
C THR A 327 3.97 -22.71 -23.42
N GLU A 328 3.85 -22.73 -24.74
CA GLU A 328 2.61 -23.00 -25.44
C GLU A 328 2.78 -24.23 -26.31
N THR A 329 1.79 -25.11 -26.32
CA THR A 329 1.75 -26.30 -27.15
C THR A 329 0.40 -26.35 -27.84
N SER A 330 0.39 -26.42 -29.16
CA SER A 330 -0.83 -26.54 -29.96
C SER A 330 -0.79 -27.80 -30.81
N TYR A 331 -1.92 -28.49 -30.86
CA TYR A 331 -2.16 -29.65 -31.71
C TYR A 331 -3.30 -29.32 -32.66
N LEU A 332 -3.11 -29.55 -33.96
CA LEU A 332 -4.18 -29.43 -34.95
C LEU A 332 -4.13 -30.62 -35.91
N SER A 333 -5.16 -31.46 -35.90
CA SER A 333 -5.32 -32.57 -36.84
C SER A 333 -6.40 -32.27 -37.89
N LEU A 334 -6.07 -32.51 -39.15
CA LEU A 334 -6.96 -32.37 -40.30
C LEU A 334 -6.88 -33.63 -41.17
N GLY A 335 -7.41 -34.75 -40.67
CA GLY A 335 -7.35 -36.06 -41.35
C GLY A 335 -6.35 -37.02 -40.69
N ASP A 336 -5.50 -37.67 -41.49
CA ASP A 336 -4.54 -38.68 -40.97
C ASP A 336 -3.28 -38.03 -40.33
N ASP A 337 -3.01 -36.77 -40.63
CA ASP A 337 -1.83 -36.02 -40.15
C ASP A 337 -2.21 -35.08 -38.99
N THR A 338 -1.28 -34.90 -38.04
CA THR A 338 -1.46 -34.02 -36.86
C THR A 338 -0.31 -33.03 -36.79
N THR A 339 -0.60 -31.75 -37.06
CA THR A 339 0.38 -30.68 -36.89
C THR A 339 0.59 -30.42 -35.40
N PHE A 340 1.84 -30.16 -35.03
CA PHE A 340 2.29 -29.91 -33.68
C PHE A 340 3.15 -28.65 -33.64
N THR A 341 2.84 -27.75 -32.71
CA THR A 341 3.62 -26.53 -32.50
C THR A 341 3.91 -26.33 -31.02
N VAL A 342 5.18 -26.15 -30.67
CA VAL A 342 5.61 -25.82 -29.30
C VAL A 342 6.35 -24.50 -29.32
N VAL A 343 5.92 -23.53 -28.52
CA VAL A 343 6.60 -22.25 -28.34
C VAL A 343 7.08 -22.15 -26.89
N ASN A 344 8.39 -22.08 -26.69
CA ASN A 344 9.02 -21.81 -25.40
C ASN A 344 9.63 -20.40 -25.41
N GLY A 345 9.04 -19.48 -24.68
CA GLY A 345 9.53 -18.13 -24.45
C GLY A 345 10.18 -17.99 -23.07
N SER A 346 11.28 -17.26 -22.98
CA SER A 346 11.88 -16.82 -21.72
C SER A 346 12.25 -15.35 -21.81
N VAL A 347 11.94 -14.60 -20.77
CA VAL A 347 12.30 -13.19 -20.62
C VAL A 347 12.99 -13.02 -19.28
N ILE A 348 14.25 -12.61 -19.29
CA ILE A 348 15.07 -12.46 -18.09
C ILE A 348 15.70 -11.08 -18.12
N GLY A 349 15.67 -10.36 -17.00
CA GLY A 349 16.26 -9.04 -16.93
C GLY A 349 16.50 -8.54 -15.52
N GLU A 350 17.19 -7.42 -15.45
CA GLU A 350 17.32 -6.63 -14.24
C GLU A 350 16.19 -5.58 -14.20
N ASN A 351 15.73 -5.30 -12.99
CA ASN A 351 14.84 -4.18 -12.70
C ASN A 351 15.51 -3.31 -11.64
N SER A 352 15.51 -1.99 -11.83
CA SER A 352 15.95 -1.04 -10.80
C SER A 352 14.87 -0.04 -10.48
N PHE A 353 14.67 0.25 -9.19
CA PHE A 353 13.65 1.15 -8.70
C PHE A 353 14.22 2.24 -7.79
N ASP A 354 14.01 3.51 -8.18
CA ASP A 354 14.41 4.67 -7.38
C ASP A 354 13.17 5.46 -6.93
N ILE A 355 13.15 5.92 -5.69
CA ILE A 355 12.12 6.80 -5.13
C ILE A 355 12.75 8.07 -4.56
N LYS A 356 12.13 9.21 -4.82
CA LYS A 356 12.44 10.49 -4.17
C LYS A 356 11.17 11.10 -3.62
N ARG A 357 11.25 11.61 -2.38
CA ARG A 357 10.13 12.30 -1.75
C ARG A 357 10.61 13.50 -0.98
N LYS A 358 9.80 14.56 -0.98
CA LYS A 358 10.03 15.74 -0.14
C LYS A 358 8.71 16.39 0.21
N GLY A 359 8.65 17.03 1.36
CA GLY A 359 7.47 17.75 1.78
C GLY A 359 7.78 18.82 2.80
N ILE A 360 6.88 19.80 2.89
CA ILE A 360 6.91 20.82 3.92
C ILE A 360 5.47 21.08 4.40
N THR A 361 5.31 21.18 5.71
CA THR A 361 4.06 21.45 6.38
C THR A 361 4.23 22.63 7.32
N PHE A 362 3.32 23.59 7.20
CA PHE A 362 3.09 24.62 8.20
C PHE A 362 1.83 24.27 8.97
N TYR A 363 1.89 24.36 10.29
CA TYR A 363 0.79 24.12 11.19
C TYR A 363 0.71 25.23 12.22
N HIS A 364 -0.50 25.74 12.45
CA HIS A 364 -0.79 26.68 13.51
C HIS A 364 -2.02 26.20 14.27
N ARG A 365 -2.00 26.36 15.60
CA ARG A 365 -3.15 26.10 16.45
C ARG A 365 -3.19 27.02 17.65
N ASP A 366 -4.38 27.53 17.93
CA ASP A 366 -4.72 28.20 19.18
C ASP A 366 -5.56 27.28 20.07
N ILE A 367 -5.27 27.31 21.37
CA ILE A 367 -6.03 26.66 22.44
C ILE A 367 -6.48 27.76 23.40
N ILE A 368 -7.78 27.85 23.61
CA ILE A 368 -8.44 28.87 24.41
C ILE A 368 -9.16 28.22 25.57
N ASP A 369 -8.72 28.55 26.79
CA ASP A 369 -9.40 28.19 28.03
C ASP A 369 -10.47 29.25 28.34
N LEU A 370 -11.74 28.90 28.14
CA LEU A 370 -12.87 29.78 28.40
C LEU A 370 -13.39 29.58 29.85
N PRO A 371 -13.97 30.62 30.46
CA PRO A 371 -14.73 30.46 31.71
C PRO A 371 -15.82 29.40 31.53
N SER A 372 -16.12 28.62 32.57
CA SER A 372 -17.10 27.51 32.61
C SER A 372 -16.61 26.10 32.22
N GLU A 373 -15.35 25.77 32.49
CA GLU A 373 -14.79 24.44 32.17
C GLU A 373 -14.95 24.12 30.67
N LEU A 374 -14.72 25.12 29.81
CA LEU A 374 -14.84 25.02 28.35
C LEU A 374 -13.47 25.29 27.72
N LYS A 375 -13.03 24.40 26.84
CA LYS A 375 -11.83 24.56 26.01
C LYS A 375 -12.23 24.61 24.55
N LEU A 376 -11.81 25.65 23.86
CA LEU A 376 -11.96 25.79 22.41
C LEU A 376 -10.57 25.73 21.78
N ALA A 377 -10.41 25.00 20.70
CA ALA A 377 -9.18 25.03 19.92
C ALA A 377 -9.49 25.09 18.43
N PHE A 378 -8.67 25.80 17.67
CA PHE A 378 -8.77 25.85 16.22
C PHE A 378 -7.38 25.94 15.62
N GLY A 379 -7.23 25.44 14.40
CA GLY A 379 -5.96 25.45 13.72
C GLY A 379 -6.08 25.61 12.22
N ILE A 380 -4.93 25.78 11.59
CA ILE A 380 -4.74 25.82 10.14
C ILE A 380 -3.50 24.99 9.82
N SER A 381 -3.58 24.17 8.79
CA SER A 381 -2.43 23.48 8.22
C SER A 381 -2.33 23.74 6.72
N LEU A 382 -1.10 23.90 6.25
CA LEU A 382 -0.74 23.98 4.84
C LEU A 382 0.38 22.99 4.60
N SER A 383 0.19 22.03 3.70
CA SER A 383 1.20 21.04 3.37
C SER A 383 1.38 20.95 1.87
N THR A 384 2.61 20.76 1.43
CA THR A 384 2.93 20.37 0.07
C THR A 384 3.94 19.24 0.09
N SER A 385 3.73 18.24 -0.75
CA SER A 385 4.67 17.15 -0.93
C SER A 385 4.80 16.79 -2.40
N THR A 386 5.96 16.27 -2.76
CA THR A 386 6.23 15.71 -4.08
C THR A 386 6.81 14.31 -3.93
N TYR A 387 6.41 13.42 -4.81
CA TYR A 387 6.89 12.07 -4.93
C TYR A 387 7.33 11.84 -6.38
N GLU A 388 8.47 11.20 -6.56
CA GLU A 388 8.98 10.77 -7.86
C GLU A 388 9.44 9.33 -7.71
N SER A 389 9.02 8.46 -8.62
CA SER A 389 9.61 7.14 -8.78
C SER A 389 10.10 6.92 -10.20
N THR A 390 11.10 6.07 -10.32
CA THR A 390 11.68 5.67 -11.60
C THR A 390 11.94 4.18 -11.55
N GLU A 391 11.29 3.44 -12.43
CA GLU A 391 11.54 2.03 -12.67
C GLU A 391 12.27 1.89 -14.01
N LEU A 392 13.33 1.10 -14.05
CA LEU A 392 14.06 0.76 -15.26
C LEU A 392 14.05 -0.76 -15.42
N LEU A 393 13.49 -1.22 -16.52
CA LEU A 393 13.43 -2.63 -16.88
C LEU A 393 14.26 -2.84 -18.15
N SER A 394 15.25 -3.73 -18.09
CA SER A 394 16.09 -4.05 -19.26
C SER A 394 16.18 -5.56 -19.48
N PRO A 395 15.15 -6.18 -20.08
CA PRO A 395 15.13 -7.62 -20.25
C PRO A 395 15.65 -8.07 -21.62
N ASP A 396 16.22 -9.27 -21.61
CA ASP A 396 16.50 -10.08 -22.78
C ASP A 396 15.37 -11.11 -22.94
N SER A 397 14.98 -11.38 -24.18
CA SER A 397 13.89 -12.28 -24.55
C SER A 397 14.36 -13.28 -25.57
N THR A 398 14.07 -14.55 -25.34
CA THR A 398 14.29 -15.65 -26.27
C THR A 398 12.98 -16.40 -26.48
N SER A 399 12.62 -16.70 -27.72
CA SER A 399 11.45 -17.53 -28.07
C SER A 399 11.90 -18.63 -29.01
N VAL A 400 11.65 -19.88 -28.65
CA VAL A 400 11.95 -21.06 -29.48
C VAL A 400 10.64 -21.71 -29.86
N GLU A 401 10.30 -21.68 -31.14
CA GLU A 401 9.16 -22.37 -31.73
C GLU A 401 9.65 -23.63 -32.46
N SER A 402 9.04 -24.77 -32.20
CA SER A 402 9.23 -26.01 -32.94
C SER A 402 7.92 -26.38 -33.62
N PHE A 403 7.98 -26.65 -34.92
CA PHE A 403 6.85 -27.02 -35.76
C PHE A 403 7.13 -28.37 -36.43
N ASP A 404 6.12 -29.24 -36.41
CA ASP A 404 6.08 -30.56 -37.06
C ASP A 404 4.71 -30.68 -37.74
N ASP A 405 4.67 -31.02 -39.03
CA ASP A 405 3.43 -31.06 -39.79
C ASP A 405 2.64 -32.39 -39.65
N GLY A 406 3.26 -33.40 -39.03
CA GLY A 406 2.66 -34.68 -38.69
C GLY A 406 2.74 -35.75 -39.78
N ASP A 407 3.44 -35.52 -40.89
CA ASP A 407 3.49 -36.45 -42.02
C ASP A 407 4.50 -37.62 -41.83
N ASN A 408 5.22 -37.63 -40.70
CA ASN A 408 6.30 -38.55 -40.32
C ASN A 408 7.57 -38.50 -41.21
N GLN A 409 7.88 -37.34 -41.80
CA GLN A 409 9.11 -37.10 -42.56
C GLN A 409 10.05 -36.10 -41.85
N PRO A 410 10.68 -36.48 -40.71
CA PRO A 410 11.41 -35.54 -39.84
C PRO A 410 12.65 -34.88 -40.46
N ASP A 411 13.07 -35.28 -41.66
CA ASP A 411 14.26 -34.79 -42.37
C ASP A 411 13.89 -33.92 -43.60
N ASP A 412 12.67 -33.39 -43.68
CA ASP A 412 12.22 -32.54 -44.79
C ASP A 412 12.18 -31.03 -44.42
N PRO A 413 12.00 -30.14 -45.40
CA PRO A 413 12.07 -28.69 -45.15
C PRO A 413 10.86 -28.08 -44.43
N ASP A 414 9.78 -28.84 -44.25
CA ASP A 414 8.46 -28.48 -43.72
C ASP A 414 8.54 -28.28 -42.21
N ASP A 415 9.23 -29.22 -41.56
CA ASP A 415 9.53 -29.22 -40.14
C ASP A 415 10.61 -28.18 -39.82
N TYR A 416 10.46 -27.45 -38.72
CA TYR A 416 11.45 -26.45 -38.33
C TYR A 416 11.52 -26.15 -36.84
N THR A 417 12.68 -25.64 -36.41
CA THR A 417 12.85 -24.92 -35.15
C THR A 417 13.25 -23.48 -35.44
N ARG A 418 12.43 -22.53 -34.97
CA ARG A 418 12.59 -21.09 -35.10
C ARG A 418 12.94 -20.47 -33.75
N THR A 419 14.14 -19.92 -33.63
CA THR A 419 14.59 -19.16 -32.45
C THR A 419 14.55 -17.68 -32.76
N VAL A 420 13.96 -16.87 -31.87
CA VAL A 420 13.92 -15.41 -31.95
C VAL A 420 14.51 -14.83 -30.67
N GLU A 421 15.54 -14.02 -30.80
CA GLU A 421 16.19 -13.31 -29.69
C GLU A 421 15.98 -11.80 -29.84
N SER A 422 15.66 -11.12 -28.75
CA SER A 422 15.53 -9.66 -28.73
C SER A 422 15.78 -9.12 -27.33
N SER A 423 16.05 -7.83 -27.23
CA SER A 423 16.26 -7.13 -25.96
C SER A 423 15.73 -5.72 -26.04
N TYR A 424 15.24 -5.21 -24.92
CA TYR A 424 14.77 -3.83 -24.85
C TYR A 424 15.10 -3.21 -23.49
N SER A 425 14.98 -1.88 -23.41
CA SER A 425 15.14 -1.16 -22.16
C SER A 425 14.05 -0.11 -22.06
N THR A 426 13.20 -0.23 -21.05
CA THR A 426 12.09 0.67 -20.78
C THR A 426 12.24 1.33 -19.43
N LYS A 427 11.88 2.60 -19.34
CA LYS A 427 11.88 3.38 -18.12
C LYS A 427 10.48 3.92 -17.87
N LEU A 428 9.91 3.60 -16.71
CA LEU A 428 8.65 4.14 -16.22
C LEU A 428 8.95 5.22 -15.19
N MET A 429 8.48 6.44 -15.42
CA MET A 429 8.62 7.55 -14.48
C MET A 429 7.25 7.93 -13.94
N THR A 430 7.10 7.93 -12.62
CA THR A 430 5.89 8.41 -11.95
C THR A 430 6.23 9.67 -11.17
N THR A 431 5.44 10.72 -11.32
CA THR A 431 5.54 11.92 -10.50
C THR A 431 4.19 12.27 -9.87
N ALA A 432 4.20 12.67 -8.61
CA ALA A 432 3.03 13.14 -7.91
C ALA A 432 3.35 14.42 -7.11
N ASP A 433 2.44 15.40 -7.16
CA ASP A 433 2.44 16.62 -6.33
C ASP A 433 1.14 16.64 -5.55
N SER A 434 1.23 16.90 -4.25
CA SER A 434 0.07 17.03 -3.37
C SER A 434 0.15 18.32 -2.58
N LYS A 435 -0.99 19.01 -2.50
CA LYS A 435 -1.17 20.23 -1.73
C LYS A 435 -2.40 20.09 -0.86
N VAL A 436 -2.23 20.25 0.44
CA VAL A 436 -3.28 20.07 1.44
C VAL A 436 -3.45 21.35 2.25
N PHE A 437 -4.67 21.86 2.29
CA PHE A 437 -5.12 22.84 3.28
C PHE A 437 -6.06 22.15 4.26
N SER A 438 -5.89 22.39 5.56
CA SER A 438 -6.88 21.97 6.54
C SER A 438 -7.14 23.01 7.61
N ALA A 439 -8.37 23.04 8.10
CA ALA A 439 -8.82 23.93 9.16
C ALA A 439 -9.60 23.13 10.21
N PRO A 440 -8.90 22.56 11.22
CA PRO A 440 -9.55 21.88 12.33
C PRO A 440 -10.08 22.84 13.39
N VAL A 441 -11.18 22.46 14.03
CA VAL A 441 -11.74 23.07 15.25
C VAL A 441 -12.15 21.97 16.22
N GLY A 442 -11.88 22.17 17.50
CA GLY A 442 -12.22 21.26 18.58
C GLY A 442 -12.78 22.00 19.78
N LEU A 443 -13.67 21.33 20.50
CA LEU A 443 -14.33 21.79 21.71
C LEU A 443 -14.26 20.68 22.75
N GLU A 444 -13.92 21.02 23.98
CA GLU A 444 -14.05 20.14 25.15
C GLU A 444 -14.76 20.89 26.26
N PHE A 445 -15.80 20.31 26.85
CA PHE A 445 -16.53 20.91 27.96
C PHE A 445 -16.92 19.87 29.00
N TYR A 446 -17.14 20.33 30.24
CA TYR A 446 -17.40 19.44 31.37
C TYR A 446 -18.80 19.69 31.94
N PRO A 447 -19.83 18.96 31.50
CA PRO A 447 -21.18 19.06 32.09
C PRO A 447 -21.18 18.75 33.59
N VAL A 448 -20.28 17.85 34.00
CA VAL A 448 -19.94 17.56 35.40
C VAL A 448 -18.42 17.39 35.48
N LYS A 449 -17.82 17.75 36.63
CA LYS A 449 -16.34 17.77 36.81
C LYS A 449 -15.58 16.52 36.36
N LYS A 450 -16.23 15.35 36.37
CA LYS A 450 -15.61 14.08 35.98
C LYS A 450 -15.89 13.66 34.54
N LEU A 451 -16.79 14.33 33.82
CA LEU A 451 -17.21 13.96 32.47
C LEU A 451 -16.85 15.08 31.50
N ALA A 452 -15.93 14.80 30.60
CA ALA A 452 -15.62 15.65 29.46
C ALA A 452 -16.44 15.21 28.24
N ILE A 453 -17.07 16.15 27.55
CA ILE A 453 -17.69 15.94 26.24
C ILE A 453 -16.85 16.68 25.20
N ARG A 454 -16.55 16.01 24.09
CA ARG A 454 -15.65 16.50 23.05
C ARG A 454 -16.32 16.48 21.70
N LEU A 455 -16.16 17.56 20.96
CA LEU A 455 -16.66 17.73 19.60
C LEU A 455 -15.54 18.30 18.74
N GLY A 456 -15.46 17.87 17.48
CA GLY A 456 -14.47 18.37 16.54
C GLY A 456 -15.01 18.39 15.12
N ALA A 457 -14.47 19.29 14.31
CA ALA A 457 -14.66 19.29 12.87
C ALA A 457 -13.35 19.63 12.17
N LYS A 458 -13.05 18.98 11.05
CA LYS A 458 -11.87 19.29 10.22
C LYS A 458 -12.32 19.45 8.78
N PHE A 459 -12.24 20.67 8.28
CA PHE A 459 -12.30 20.92 6.85
C PHE A 459 -10.94 20.59 6.22
N SER A 460 -10.96 19.92 5.07
CA SER A 460 -9.78 19.62 4.28
C SER A 460 -10.04 19.91 2.81
N TYR A 461 -9.08 20.56 2.15
CA TYR A 461 -9.01 20.69 0.70
C TYR A 461 -7.69 20.09 0.23
N ILE A 462 -7.79 19.14 -0.70
CA ILE A 462 -6.65 18.41 -1.25
C ILE A 462 -6.65 18.64 -2.75
N ARG A 463 -5.50 19.05 -3.27
CA ARG A 463 -5.21 19.09 -4.69
C ARG A 463 -4.05 18.14 -4.96
N SER A 464 -4.22 17.24 -5.92
CA SER A 464 -3.17 16.36 -6.37
C SER A 464 -3.02 16.40 -7.88
N GLU A 465 -1.77 16.26 -8.32
CA GLU A 465 -1.38 16.10 -9.71
C GLU A 465 -0.51 14.86 -9.79
N TYR A 466 -0.80 14.00 -10.77
CA TYR A 466 -0.17 12.69 -10.93
C TYR A 466 0.11 12.47 -12.42
N GLU A 467 1.33 12.04 -12.74
CA GLU A 467 1.76 11.80 -14.11
C GLU A 467 2.60 10.52 -14.20
N ILE A 468 2.28 9.69 -15.19
CA ILE A 468 3.07 8.52 -15.58
C ILE A 468 3.62 8.76 -16.99
N THR A 469 4.94 8.60 -17.12
CA THR A 469 5.64 8.69 -18.39
C THR A 469 6.36 7.38 -18.67
N ASP A 470 6.02 6.76 -19.79
CA ASP A 470 6.67 5.58 -20.35
C ASP A 470 7.74 6.01 -21.36
N ILE A 471 8.95 5.46 -21.21
CA ILE A 471 10.07 5.76 -22.09
C ILE A 471 10.68 4.45 -22.58
N LEU A 472 10.66 4.21 -23.89
CA LEU A 472 11.51 3.18 -24.48
C LEU A 472 12.87 3.79 -24.78
N LEU A 473 13.89 3.38 -24.03
CA LEU A 473 15.26 3.88 -24.16
C LEU A 473 15.97 3.25 -25.36
N SER A 474 15.85 1.93 -25.50
CA SER A 474 16.45 1.16 -26.59
C SER A 474 15.70 -0.14 -26.84
N SER A 475 15.82 -0.65 -28.06
CA SER A 475 15.32 -1.96 -28.49
C SER A 475 16.30 -2.51 -29.53
N SER A 476 16.64 -3.80 -29.47
CA SER A 476 17.38 -4.48 -30.52
C SER A 476 16.41 -5.04 -31.57
N ALA A 477 16.84 -5.04 -32.83
CA ALA A 477 16.10 -5.73 -33.89
C ALA A 477 16.09 -7.24 -33.59
N PRO A 478 14.93 -7.91 -33.58
CA PRO A 478 14.90 -9.33 -33.26
C PRO A 478 15.73 -10.16 -34.25
N HIS A 479 16.58 -11.02 -33.73
CA HIS A 479 17.39 -11.95 -34.51
C HIS A 479 16.65 -13.28 -34.61
N GLU A 480 16.34 -13.70 -35.83
CA GLU A 480 15.60 -14.93 -36.13
C GLU A 480 16.52 -15.96 -36.76
N ILE A 481 16.51 -17.17 -36.22
CA ILE A 481 17.23 -18.34 -36.73
C ILE A 481 16.22 -19.46 -36.96
N ILE A 482 16.10 -19.94 -38.19
CA ILE A 482 15.25 -21.09 -38.54
C ILE A 482 16.15 -22.23 -38.99
N VAL A 483 16.06 -23.38 -38.30
CA VAL A 483 16.70 -24.64 -38.67
C VAL A 483 15.60 -25.59 -39.12
N ARG A 484 15.65 -26.05 -40.37
CA ARG A 484 14.65 -26.97 -40.95
C ARG A 484 15.04 -28.45 -40.72
N GLY A 485 14.09 -29.37 -40.88
CA GLY A 485 14.32 -30.82 -40.74
C GLY A 485 15.46 -31.34 -41.61
N ASP A 486 15.62 -30.80 -42.83
CA ASP A 486 16.73 -31.10 -43.75
C ASP A 486 18.11 -30.57 -43.30
N GLY A 487 18.18 -29.89 -42.15
CA GLY A 487 19.38 -29.28 -41.58
C GLY A 487 19.76 -27.94 -42.21
N SER A 488 19.01 -27.43 -43.18
CA SER A 488 19.23 -26.09 -43.72
C SER A 488 18.93 -25.04 -42.65
N THR A 489 19.74 -23.98 -42.63
CA THR A 489 19.61 -22.89 -41.67
C THR A 489 19.45 -21.57 -42.40
N SER A 490 18.50 -20.75 -41.96
CA SER A 490 18.35 -19.36 -42.40
C SER A 490 18.36 -18.43 -41.20
N GLU A 491 19.14 -17.36 -41.30
CA GLU A 491 19.22 -16.30 -40.30
C GLU A 491 18.70 -15.01 -40.89
N SER A 492 17.91 -14.26 -40.12
CA SER A 492 17.37 -12.97 -40.53
C SER A 492 17.35 -11.99 -39.35
N LEU A 493 17.54 -10.71 -39.64
CA LEU A 493 17.21 -9.64 -38.71
C LEU A 493 15.83 -9.13 -39.07
N LEU A 494 14.88 -9.30 -38.16
CA LEU A 494 13.53 -8.80 -38.33
C LEU A 494 13.51 -7.29 -38.16
N GLU A 495 12.51 -6.64 -38.73
CA GLU A 495 12.28 -5.21 -38.50
C GLU A 495 12.08 -4.98 -37.00
N ASN A 496 12.79 -4.00 -36.43
CA ASN A 496 12.63 -3.67 -35.03
C ASN A 496 11.19 -3.17 -34.82
N PRO A 497 10.38 -3.86 -33.99
CA PRO A 497 8.98 -3.49 -33.84
C PRO A 497 8.81 -2.16 -33.09
N TYR A 498 9.87 -1.61 -32.50
CA TYR A 498 9.79 -0.43 -31.64
C TYR A 498 10.89 0.60 -31.93
N ASP A 499 10.47 1.83 -32.17
CA ASP A 499 11.33 3.01 -32.13
C ASP A 499 11.35 3.61 -30.71
N PRO A 500 12.51 4.12 -30.23
CA PRO A 500 12.59 4.84 -28.96
C PRO A 500 11.54 5.94 -28.87
N TYR A 501 10.82 6.00 -27.76
CA TYR A 501 9.74 6.95 -27.56
C TYR A 501 9.74 7.48 -26.13
N VAL A 502 9.10 8.64 -25.97
CA VAL A 502 8.69 9.19 -24.68
C VAL A 502 7.20 9.46 -24.80
N SER A 503 6.40 8.82 -23.95
CA SER A 503 4.95 8.95 -23.98
C SER A 503 4.42 9.14 -22.56
N THR A 504 3.64 10.19 -22.35
CA THR A 504 2.85 10.33 -21.12
C THR A 504 1.63 9.43 -21.25
N SER A 505 1.65 8.28 -20.58
CA SER A 505 0.53 7.34 -20.61
C SER A 505 -0.63 7.80 -19.75
N GLN A 506 -0.37 8.59 -18.71
CA GLN A 506 -1.40 9.09 -17.82
C GLN A 506 -1.03 10.45 -17.22
N HIS A 507 -1.99 11.37 -17.21
CA HIS A 507 -1.87 12.66 -16.51
C HIS A 507 -3.21 12.98 -15.85
N ILE A 508 -3.25 12.99 -14.52
CA ILE A 508 -4.45 13.23 -13.72
C ILE A 508 -4.24 14.45 -12.85
N LYS A 509 -5.23 15.34 -12.89
CA LYS A 509 -5.37 16.47 -11.96
C LYS A 509 -6.65 16.29 -11.18
N SER A 510 -6.58 16.30 -9.87
CA SER A 510 -7.74 16.16 -9.00
C SER A 510 -7.76 17.21 -7.89
N GLY A 511 -8.97 17.59 -7.49
CA GLY A 511 -9.20 18.49 -6.38
C GLY A 511 -10.45 18.05 -5.65
N SER A 512 -10.37 17.90 -4.33
CA SER A 512 -11.50 17.52 -3.49
C SER A 512 -11.51 18.31 -2.20
N SER A 513 -12.71 18.53 -1.67
CA SER A 513 -12.90 19.06 -0.32
C SER A 513 -13.88 18.19 0.44
N TYR A 514 -13.66 18.07 1.74
CA TYR A 514 -14.55 17.35 2.65
C TYR A 514 -14.45 17.93 4.05
N THR A 515 -15.45 17.66 4.87
CA THR A 515 -15.45 18.00 6.30
C THR A 515 -15.74 16.75 7.10
N ASN A 516 -14.83 16.39 7.98
CA ASN A 516 -15.02 15.29 8.91
C ASN A 516 -15.45 15.83 10.27
N TYR A 517 -16.44 15.17 10.87
CA TYR A 517 -16.92 15.47 12.22
C TYR A 517 -16.46 14.39 13.19
N TYR A 518 -16.06 14.82 14.38
CA TYR A 518 -15.49 13.99 15.42
C TYR A 518 -16.24 14.26 16.72
N TYR A 519 -16.42 13.22 17.52
CA TYR A 519 -17.08 13.30 18.80
C TYR A 519 -16.49 12.26 19.75
N GLY A 520 -16.50 12.57 21.04
CA GLY A 520 -15.96 11.70 22.07
C GLY A 520 -16.39 12.13 23.46
N ALA A 521 -16.15 11.26 24.43
CA ALA A 521 -16.38 11.55 25.84
C ALA A 521 -15.20 11.04 26.67
N GLY A 522 -14.87 11.73 27.76
CA GLY A 522 -13.86 11.30 28.73
C GLY A 522 -14.49 11.23 30.11
N TRP A 523 -14.23 10.16 30.86
CA TRP A 523 -14.70 9.97 32.22
C TRP A 523 -13.53 9.76 33.17
N HIS A 524 -13.28 10.74 34.03
CA HIS A 524 -12.29 10.68 35.10
C HIS A 524 -12.86 9.91 36.29
N VAL A 525 -12.67 8.59 36.28
CA VAL A 525 -13.17 7.69 37.34
C VAL A 525 -12.50 8.04 38.67
N THR A 526 -11.17 8.10 38.65
CA THR A 526 -10.30 8.53 39.76
C THR A 526 -9.25 9.51 39.26
N GLU A 527 -8.39 10.03 40.16
CA GLU A 527 -7.24 10.86 39.78
C GLU A 527 -6.23 10.10 38.89
N ASN A 528 -6.22 8.76 39.00
CA ASN A 528 -5.24 7.88 38.35
C ASN A 528 -5.86 7.03 37.22
N LEU A 529 -7.16 7.15 36.95
CA LEU A 529 -7.84 6.37 35.92
C LEU A 529 -8.86 7.23 35.18
N SER A 530 -8.64 7.34 33.88
CA SER A 530 -9.59 7.95 32.95
C SER A 530 -10.02 6.94 31.90
N LEU A 531 -11.30 6.97 31.53
CA LEU A 531 -11.85 6.23 30.42
C LEU A 531 -12.21 7.20 29.31
N ASP A 532 -11.86 6.92 28.06
CA ASP A 532 -12.31 7.73 26.92
C ASP A 532 -13.13 6.88 25.96
N PHE A 533 -14.13 7.50 25.34
CA PHE A 533 -15.08 6.87 24.43
C PHE A 533 -15.08 7.62 23.10
N MET A 534 -15.19 6.87 22.00
CA MET A 534 -15.41 7.39 20.64
C MET A 534 -16.38 6.48 19.86
N GLY A 535 -16.90 6.96 18.73
CA GLY A 535 -17.70 6.14 17.80
C GLY A 535 -19.12 5.79 18.25
N PHE A 536 -19.58 6.34 19.39
CA PHE A 536 -20.89 6.09 19.97
C PHE A 536 -22.07 6.85 19.32
N ALA A 537 -22.05 7.17 18.01
CA ALA A 537 -23.15 7.88 17.36
C ALA A 537 -24.49 7.12 17.43
N LYS A 538 -24.43 5.78 17.41
CA LYS A 538 -25.59 4.91 17.60
C LYS A 538 -25.50 4.26 18.98
N LEU A 539 -26.28 4.75 19.94
CA LEU A 539 -26.26 4.19 21.31
C LEU A 539 -26.83 2.76 21.38
N THR A 540 -27.59 2.34 20.38
CA THR A 540 -28.18 0.99 20.28
C THR A 540 -27.27 -0.02 19.59
N ASP A 541 -26.17 0.45 18.98
CA ASP A 541 -25.24 -0.36 18.23
C ASP A 541 -23.83 -0.14 18.78
N LEU A 542 -23.34 -1.13 19.54
CA LEU A 542 -22.05 -1.05 20.21
C LEU A 542 -20.89 -1.49 19.30
N SER A 543 -21.15 -1.94 18.05
CA SER A 543 -20.09 -2.38 17.14
C SER A 543 -19.04 -1.30 16.90
N ASP A 544 -19.50 -0.06 16.79
CA ASP A 544 -18.67 1.10 16.43
C ASP A 544 -18.07 1.81 17.66
N TRP A 545 -18.44 1.38 18.87
CA TRP A 545 -17.96 1.98 20.11
C TRP A 545 -16.51 1.61 20.36
N LYS A 546 -15.72 2.62 20.74
CA LYS A 546 -14.33 2.45 21.11
C LYS A 546 -14.10 2.97 22.52
N LEU A 547 -13.41 2.18 23.32
CA LEU A 547 -13.03 2.45 24.70
C LEU A 547 -11.52 2.58 24.81
N SER A 548 -11.09 3.63 25.51
CA SER A 548 -9.75 3.84 25.99
C SER A 548 -9.73 3.81 27.52
N ALA A 549 -8.71 3.24 28.14
CA ALA A 549 -8.39 3.32 29.55
C ALA A 549 -6.95 3.83 29.69
N VAL A 550 -6.81 4.95 30.39
CA VAL A 550 -5.53 5.62 30.64
C VAL A 550 -5.28 5.62 32.13
N PHE A 551 -4.22 4.93 32.55
CA PHE A 551 -3.73 4.94 33.93
C PHE A 551 -2.69 6.06 34.08
N LYS A 552 -2.93 6.96 35.04
CA LYS A 552 -2.12 8.16 35.32
C LYS A 552 -1.40 8.09 36.66
#